data_AF-A0A936YZ42-F1
#
_entry.id   AF-A0A936YZ42-F1
#
_cell.length_a   1.000
_cell.length_b   1.000
_cell.length_c   1.000
_cell.angle_alpha   90.00
_cell.angle_beta   90.00
_cell.angle_gamma   90.00
#
_symmetry.space_group_name_H-M   'P 1'
#
loop_
_entity.id
_entity.type
_entity.pdbx_description
1 polymer ?
#
loop_
_entity_poly.entity_id
_entity_poly.type
_entity_poly.pdbx_seq_one_letter_code
_entity_poly.pdbx_strand_id
1 'polypeptide(L)' 'MTDEQRESEIRRAGEEMQRAYAQYTKHGCLSDLGRAHHLLGRMGALIEGRSPEQVARMEAERGLHLPACANEERGA' A
#
# COMPACT_ATOMS: atom_id res chain seq x y z
N MET A 1 2.04 -3.05 15.18
CA MET A 1 2.78 -2.27 14.17
C MET A 1 2.23 -0.86 14.20
N THR A 2 3.08 0.16 14.31
CA THR A 2 2.65 1.57 14.25
C THR A 2 2.43 2.02 12.81
N ASP A 3 1.71 3.13 12.60
CA ASP A 3 1.52 3.68 11.25
C ASP A 3 2.85 4.11 10.61
N GLU A 4 3.80 4.64 11.37
CA GLU A 4 5.14 4.97 10.85
C GLU A 4 5.90 3.74 10.37
N GLN A 5 5.87 2.65 11.16
CA GLN A 5 6.46 1.38 10.75
C GLN A 5 5.78 0.86 9.48
N ARG A 6 4.46 0.98 9.42
CA ARG A 6 3.63 0.56 8.28
C ARG A 6 3.98 1.32 7.01
N GLU A 7 4.10 2.64 7.07
CA GLU A 7 4.52 3.46 5.91
C GLU A 7 5.96 3.18 5.50
N SER A 8 6.85 2.84 6.45
CA SER A 8 8.20 2.37 6.11
C SER A 8 8.17 1.04 5.35
N GLU A 9 7.38 0.06 5.82
CA GLU A 9 7.24 -1.23 5.16
C GLU A 9 6.51 -1.15 3.81
N ILE A 10 5.52 -0.25 3.66
CA ILE A 10 4.86 0.01 2.37
C ILE A 10 5.88 0.52 1.34
N ARG A 11 6.71 1.51 1.71
CA ARG A 11 7.76 2.04 0.83
C ARG A 11 8.77 0.97 0.45
N ARG A 12 9.26 0.22 1.45
CA ARG A 12 10.20 -0.89 1.23
C ARG A 12 9.63 -1.95 0.29
N ALA A 13 8.40 -2.40 0.53
CA ALA A 13 7.75 -3.39 -0.32
C ALA A 13 7.56 -2.88 -1.75
N GLY A 14 7.26 -1.58 -1.92
CA GLY A 14 7.18 -0.92 -3.23
C GLY A 14 8.52 -0.93 -3.99
N GLU A 15 9.62 -0.58 -3.32
CA GLU A 15 10.96 -0.64 -3.93
C GLU A 15 11.36 -2.07 -4.30
N GLU A 16 11.12 -3.04 -3.40
CA GLU A 16 11.40 -4.45 -3.68
C GLU A 16 10.55 -4.98 -4.84
N MET A 17 9.28 -4.55 -4.94
CA MET A 17 8.38 -4.92 -6.02
C MET A 17 8.87 -4.38 -7.36
N GLN A 18 9.27 -3.11 -7.41
CA GLN A 18 9.83 -2.51 -8.62
C GLN A 18 11.09 -3.23 -9.08
N ARG A 19 11.97 -3.63 -8.14
CA ARG A 19 13.17 -4.42 -8.45
C ARG A 19 12.81 -5.80 -9.02
N ALA A 20 11.85 -6.49 -8.43
CA ALA A 20 11.38 -7.80 -8.93
C ALA A 20 10.76 -7.68 -10.33
N TYR A 21 9.93 -6.65 -10.58
CA TYR A 21 9.42 -6.38 -11.91
C TYR A 21 10.52 -6.09 -12.92
N ALA A 22 11.53 -5.27 -12.56
CA ALA A 22 12.65 -4.98 -13.45
C ALA A 22 13.47 -6.24 -13.80
N GLN A 23 13.65 -7.16 -12.84
CA GLN A 23 14.30 -8.46 -13.08
C GLN A 23 13.48 -9.33 -14.04
N TYR A 24 12.16 -9.42 -13.82
CA TYR A 24 11.26 -10.11 -14.75
C TYR A 24 11.33 -9.52 -16.16
N THR A 25 11.25 -8.19 -16.32
CA THR A 25 11.34 -7.54 -17.63
C THR A 25 12.67 -7.83 -18.34
N LYS A 26 13.76 -7.94 -17.57
CA LYS A 26 15.09 -8.22 -18.12
C LYS A 26 15.30 -9.69 -18.52
N HIS A 27 14.77 -10.63 -17.73
CA HIS A 27 15.12 -12.05 -17.82
C HIS A 27 13.96 -12.97 -18.20
N GLY A 28 12.72 -12.49 -18.20
CA GLY A 28 11.52 -13.31 -18.42
C GLY A 28 11.25 -14.33 -17.32
N CYS A 29 11.90 -14.22 -16.15
CA CYS A 29 11.79 -15.18 -15.06
C CYS A 29 10.46 -15.03 -14.31
N LEU A 30 9.57 -16.02 -14.44
CA LEU A 30 8.24 -15.98 -13.80
C LEU A 30 8.28 -15.98 -12.27
N SER A 31 9.36 -16.47 -11.65
CA SER A 31 9.55 -16.38 -10.20
C SER A 31 9.67 -14.92 -9.74
N ASP A 32 10.31 -14.06 -10.53
CA ASP A 32 10.41 -12.63 -10.23
C ASP A 32 9.06 -11.93 -10.38
N LEU A 33 8.25 -12.33 -11.38
CA LEU A 33 6.88 -11.86 -11.51
C LEU A 33 6.01 -12.28 -10.31
N GLY A 34 6.12 -13.56 -9.89
CA GLY A 34 5.44 -14.07 -8.70
C GLY A 34 5.84 -13.31 -7.43
N ARG A 35 7.13 -13.01 -7.26
CA ARG A 35 7.63 -12.18 -6.16
C ARG A 35 7.05 -10.77 -6.20
N ALA A 36 6.99 -10.15 -7.37
CA ALA A 36 6.41 -8.82 -7.52
C ALA A 36 4.92 -8.80 -7.13
N HIS A 37 4.14 -9.80 -7.57
CA HIS A 37 2.73 -9.94 -7.17
C HIS A 37 2.56 -10.18 -5.67
N HIS A 38 3.42 -11.00 -5.05
CA HIS A 38 3.39 -11.20 -3.61
C HIS A 38 3.62 -9.89 -2.84
N LEU A 39 4.60 -9.09 -3.30
CA LEU A 39 4.90 -7.78 -2.70
C LEU A 39 3.74 -6.80 -2.88
N LEU A 40 3.07 -6.80 -4.04
CA LEU A 40 1.88 -6.01 -4.29
C LEU A 40 0.75 -6.36 -3.31
N GLY A 41 0.47 -7.66 -3.12
CA GLY A 41 -0.52 -8.11 -2.14
C GLY A 41 -0.17 -7.71 -0.71
N ARG A 42 1.11 -7.83 -0.33
CA ARG A 42 1.61 -7.39 0.98
C ARG A 42 1.44 -5.88 1.17
N MET A 43 1.71 -5.06 0.15
CA MET A 43 1.46 -3.61 0.20
C MET A 43 -0.02 -3.30 0.39
N GLY A 44 -0.92 -3.99 -0.32
CA GLY A 44 -2.37 -3.84 -0.15
C GLY A 44 -2.81 -4.06 1.29
N ALA A 45 -2.41 -5.19 1.88
CA ALA A 45 -2.74 -5.50 3.28
C ALA A 45 -2.15 -4.47 4.27
N LEU A 46 -0.97 -3.92 3.97
CA LEU A 46 -0.39 -2.86 4.79
C LEU A 46 -1.17 -1.55 4.67
N ILE A 47 -1.63 -1.18 3.47
CA ILE A 47 -2.43 0.02 3.21
C ILE A 47 -3.79 -0.06 3.89
N GLU A 48 -4.47 -1.21 3.80
CA GLU A 48 -5.75 -1.47 4.47
C GLU A 48 -5.61 -1.42 6.00
N GLY A 49 -4.45 -1.77 6.53
CA GLY A 49 -4.17 -1.73 7.97
C GLY A 49 -3.81 -0.36 8.53
N ARG A 50 -3.91 0.73 7.76
CA ARG A 50 -3.68 2.11 8.24
C ARG A 50 -4.75 2.50 9.26
N SER A 51 -4.36 3.24 10.28
CA SER A 51 -5.34 3.84 11.19
C SER A 51 -6.19 4.90 10.48
N PRO A 52 -7.45 5.13 10.93
CA PRO A 52 -8.26 6.24 10.45
C PRO A 52 -7.56 7.60 10.58
N GLU A 53 -6.81 7.82 11.66
CA GLU A 53 -6.06 9.07 11.90
C GLU A 53 -4.93 9.26 10.89
N GLN A 54 -4.20 8.19 10.55
CA GLN A 54 -3.18 8.21 9.53
C GLN A 54 -3.78 8.52 8.15
N VAL A 55 -4.91 7.90 7.80
CA VAL A 55 -5.61 8.16 6.54
C VAL A 55 -6.06 9.62 6.48
N ALA A 56 -6.73 10.12 7.52
CA ALA A 56 -7.19 11.51 7.59
C ALA A 56 -6.04 12.52 7.47
N ARG A 57 -4.89 12.22 8.09
CA ARG A 57 -3.68 13.06 7.95
C ARG A 57 -3.19 13.07 6.51
N MET A 58 -3.08 11.91 5.87
CA MET A 58 -2.63 11.80 4.47
C MET A 58 -3.58 12.47 3.48
N GLU A 59 -4.89 12.40 3.73
CA GLU A 59 -5.91 13.08 2.94
C GLU A 59 -5.79 14.61 3.08
N ALA A 60 -5.65 15.12 4.31
CA ALA A 60 -5.45 16.53 4.59
C ALA A 60 -4.17 17.08 3.94
N GLU A 61 -3.04 16.36 4.06
CA GLU A 61 -1.76 16.73 3.43
C GLU A 61 -1.86 16.84 1.89
N ARG A 62 -2.77 16.08 1.28
CA ARG A 62 -2.98 16.06 -0.18
C ARG A 62 -4.10 17.00 -0.65
N GLY A 63 -4.73 17.74 0.27
CA GLY A 63 -5.90 18.57 -0.05
C GLY A 63 -7.11 17.75 -0.50
N LEU A 64 -7.12 16.45 -0.19
CA LEU A 64 -8.22 15.53 -0.53
C LEU A 64 -9.25 15.58 0.60
N HIS A 65 -10.04 16.64 0.65
CA HIS A 65 -11.22 16.66 1.54
C HIS A 65 -12.33 15.84 0.90
N LEU A 66 -12.33 14.52 1.11
CA LEU A 66 -13.43 13.65 0.68
C LEU A 66 -14.39 13.37 1.85
N PRO A 67 -15.70 13.61 1.68
CA PRO A 67 -16.70 13.16 2.64
C PRO A 67 -17.12 11.72 2.33
N ALA A 68 -16.25 10.70 2.47
CA ALA A 68 -16.65 9.34 2.07
C ALA A 68 -15.89 8.11 2.62
N CYS A 69 -14.95 8.20 3.57
CA CYS A 69 -14.74 7.07 4.50
C CYS A 69 -15.60 7.21 5.77
N ALA A 70 -16.46 8.25 5.83
CA ALA A 70 -17.18 8.67 7.03
C ALA A 70 -18.70 8.34 7.04
N ASN A 71 -19.26 7.72 5.97
CA ASN A 71 -20.71 7.59 5.82
C ASN A 71 -21.25 6.16 5.56
N GLU A 72 -20.44 5.09 5.56
CA GLU A 72 -20.98 3.72 5.43
C GLU A 72 -21.32 3.03 6.77
N GLU A 73 -21.03 3.64 7.94
CA GLU A 73 -21.46 3.11 9.25
C GLU A 73 -22.56 3.94 9.93
N ARG A 74 -23.34 4.70 9.17
CA ARG A 74 -24.62 5.26 9.67
C ARG A 74 -25.80 4.60 8.98
N GLY A 75 -26.12 3.37 9.40
CA GLY A 75 -27.47 2.82 9.31
C GLY A 75 -27.62 1.50 8.59
N ALA A 76 -27.57 0.40 9.35
CA ALA A 76 -28.65 -0.59 9.53
C ALA A 76 -28.25 -1.63 10.58
#